data_AF-A0A1T2KS89-F1
#
_entry.id   AF-A0A1T2KS89-F1
#
_cell.length_a   1.000
_cell.length_b   1.000
_cell.length_c   1.000
_cell.angle_alpha   90.00
_cell.angle_beta   90.00
_cell.angle_gamma   90.00
#
_symmetry.space_group_name_H-M   'P 1'
#
loop_
_entity.id
_entity.type
_entity.pdbx_description
1 polymer ?
#
loop_
_entity_poly.entity_id
_entity_poly.type
_entity_poly.pdbx_seq_one_letter_code
_entity_poly.pdbx_strand_id
1 'polypeptide(L)'
;MFTKENPEDHLDAIYMGTVNEKKVFGESAILEGGVRTANVLCCSDTTLLEIKRAPFKQFLLNYASKAQPLLRYLINQLIDKLDHTNNELTLARNTLYEIQRQEVEQAQFEVQLDTP
;
A
#
# COMPACT_ATOMS: atom_id res chain seq x y z
N MET A 1 -8.04 2.97 -8.00
CA MET A 1 -8.10 2.53 -6.58
C MET A 1 -7.46 1.16 -6.46
N PHE A 2 -6.77 0.85 -5.36
CA PHE A 2 -6.39 -0.52 -5.03
C PHE A 2 -6.89 -0.94 -3.65
N THR A 3 -7.33 -2.19 -3.55
CA THR A 3 -7.97 -2.75 -2.36
C THR A 3 -7.38 -4.11 -2.01
N LYS A 4 -7.58 -4.54 -0.77
CA LYS A 4 -7.21 -5.88 -0.30
C LYS A 4 -8.46 -6.56 0.26
N GLU A 5 -8.53 -7.89 0.13
CA GLU A 5 -9.57 -8.66 0.82
C GLU A 5 -9.44 -8.45 2.33
N ASN A 6 -10.57 -8.20 2.99
CA ASN A 6 -10.61 -8.17 4.44
C ASN A 6 -10.48 -9.62 4.96
N PRO A 7 -9.48 -9.91 5.81
CA PRO A 7 -9.30 -11.25 6.38
C PRO A 7 -10.40 -11.64 7.38
N GLU A 8 -11.10 -10.68 7.98
CA GLU A 8 -12.16 -10.95 8.96
C GLU A 8 -13.57 -11.01 8.33
N ASP A 9 -13.78 -10.29 7.24
CA ASP A 9 -15.05 -10.27 6.50
C ASP A 9 -14.82 -10.25 4.99
N HIS A 10 -14.82 -11.43 4.36
CA HIS A 10 -14.54 -11.58 2.92
C HIS A 10 -15.55 -10.89 1.98
N LEU A 11 -16.65 -10.35 2.51
CA LEU A 11 -17.62 -9.59 1.71
C LEU A 11 -17.22 -8.11 1.56
N ASP A 12 -16.28 -7.61 2.38
CA ASP A 12 -15.83 -6.22 2.33
C ASP A 12 -14.37 -6.09 1.92
N ALA A 13 -14.06 -5.11 1.09
CA ALA A 13 -12.71 -4.87 0.57
C ALA A 13 -12.10 -3.66 1.26
N ILE A 14 -10.93 -3.84 1.86
CA ILE A 14 -10.21 -2.76 2.52
C ILE A 14 -9.59 -1.86 1.47
N TYR A 15 -9.98 -0.58 1.48
CA TYR A 15 -9.32 0.45 0.69
C TYR A 15 -7.88 0.65 1.16
N MET A 16 -6.93 0.52 0.24
CA MET A 16 -5.50 0.68 0.53
C MET A 16 -4.92 1.96 -0.07
N GLY A 17 -5.61 2.57 -1.04
CA GLY A 17 -5.13 3.80 -1.67
C GLY A 17 -5.55 4.00 -3.12
N THR A 18 -5.02 5.07 -3.70
CA THR A 18 -5.14 5.42 -5.12
C THR A 18 -3.79 5.39 -5.81
N VAL A 19 -3.78 4.88 -7.06
CA VAL A 19 -2.63 4.98 -7.95
C VAL A 19 -2.94 6.04 -8.98
N ASN A 20 -2.03 7.02 -9.12
CA ASN A 20 -2.16 8.12 -10.05
C ASN A 20 -1.26 7.92 -11.29
N GLU A 21 -1.34 8.85 -12.24
CA GLU A 21 -0.53 8.80 -13.46
C GLU A 21 0.98 8.61 -13.18
N LYS A 22 1.65 7.95 -14.13
CA LYS A 22 3.11 7.68 -14.10
C LYS A 22 3.57 6.75 -12.95
N LYS A 23 2.64 6.16 -12.20
CA LYS A 23 2.94 5.12 -11.22
C LYS A 23 2.74 3.73 -11.82
N VAL A 24 3.51 2.77 -11.33
CA VAL A 24 3.44 1.35 -11.72
C VAL A 24 2.82 0.54 -10.59
N PHE A 25 2.04 -0.47 -10.97
CA PHE A 25 1.45 -1.44 -10.06
C PHE A 25 1.59 -2.86 -10.61
N GLY A 26 1.49 -3.86 -9.74
CA GLY A 26 1.66 -5.27 -10.09
C GLY A 26 3.12 -5.72 -10.23
N GLU A 27 4.07 -4.87 -9.84
CA GLU A 27 5.51 -5.16 -9.83
C GLU A 27 5.87 -6.31 -8.88
N SER A 28 5.21 -6.40 -7.71
CA SER A 28 5.42 -7.50 -6.76
C SER A 28 5.09 -8.84 -7.41
N ALA A 29 3.99 -8.94 -8.16
CA ALA A 29 3.62 -10.17 -8.86
C ALA A 29 4.66 -10.58 -9.92
N ILE A 30 5.33 -9.61 -10.56
CA ILE A 30 6.38 -9.92 -11.53
C ILE A 30 7.61 -10.54 -10.84
N LEU A 31 8.00 -9.98 -9.69
CA LEU A 31 9.17 -10.37 -8.90
C LEU A 31 8.94 -11.62 -8.04
N GLU A 32 7.79 -11.71 -7.36
CA GLU A 32 7.44 -12.69 -6.31
C GLU A 32 6.54 -13.82 -6.82
N GLY A 33 6.88 -14.45 -7.94
CA GLY A 33 6.20 -15.70 -8.29
C GLY A 33 4.84 -15.57 -9.00
N GLY A 34 4.25 -14.37 -9.13
CA GLY A 34 2.99 -14.15 -9.88
C GLY A 34 1.77 -13.88 -9.00
N VAL A 35 1.93 -13.86 -7.68
CA VAL A 35 0.82 -13.62 -6.75
C VAL A 35 0.43 -12.16 -6.78
N ARG A 36 -0.86 -11.88 -6.99
CA ARG A 36 -1.42 -10.53 -6.85
C ARG A 36 -1.67 -10.27 -5.37
N THR A 37 -1.12 -9.17 -4.86
CA THR A 37 -1.20 -8.81 -3.43
C THR A 37 -2.36 -7.88 -3.11
N ALA A 38 -2.98 -7.30 -4.14
CA ALA A 38 -4.10 -6.38 -4.05
C ALA A 38 -4.89 -6.40 -5.37
N ASN A 39 -6.15 -6.01 -5.29
CA ASN A 39 -7.01 -5.72 -6.42
C ASN A 39 -6.77 -4.27 -6.89
N VAL A 40 -6.90 -4.01 -8.18
CA VAL A 40 -6.82 -2.65 -8.75
C VAL A 40 -8.03 -2.41 -9.62
N LEU A 41 -8.77 -1.34 -9.30
CA LEU A 41 -9.97 -0.92 -10.01
C LEU A 41 -9.75 0.47 -10.60
N CYS A 42 -10.14 0.65 -11.86
CA CYS A 42 -10.14 1.95 -12.52
C CYS A 42 -11.26 2.82 -11.92
N CYS A 43 -10.93 4.02 -11.46
CA CYS A 43 -11.92 4.99 -10.95
C CYS A 43 -12.50 5.85 -12.08
N SER A 44 -11.87 5.85 -13.25
CA SER A 44 -12.23 6.59 -14.46
C SER A 44 -11.65 5.88 -15.68
N ASP A 45 -12.02 6.33 -16.88
CA ASP A 45 -11.38 5.87 -18.12
C ASP A 45 -9.86 6.06 -18.03
N THR A 46 -9.13 4.95 -18.17
CA THR A 46 -7.69 4.88 -17.92
C THR A 46 -7.01 4.09 -19.02
N THR A 47 -5.92 4.63 -19.57
CA THR A 47 -5.04 3.90 -20.49
C THR A 47 -3.82 3.36 -19.75
N LEU A 48 -3.49 2.10 -19.97
CA LEU A 48 -2.39 1.42 -19.31
C LEU A 48 -1.42 0.80 -20.31
N LEU A 49 -0.14 0.80 -19.95
CA LEU A 49 0.87 -0.02 -20.61
C LEU A 49 1.04 -1.32 -19.82
N GLU A 50 0.72 -2.46 -20.44
CA GLU A 50 0.93 -3.77 -19.82
C GLU A 50 2.30 -4.35 -20.23
N ILE A 51 3.09 -4.77 -19.24
CA ILE A 51 4.29 -5.57 -19.46
C ILE A 51 4.04 -6.98 -18.92
N LYS A 52 3.96 -7.95 -19.84
CA LYS A 52 3.76 -9.36 -19.48
C LYS A 52 5.01 -9.95 -18.82
N ARG A 53 4.80 -10.80 -17.82
CA ARG A 53 5.88 -11.38 -17.00
C ARG A 53 6.91 -12.18 -17.80
N ALA A 54 6.46 -13.07 -18.69
CA ALA A 54 7.36 -13.92 -19.47
C ALA A 54 8.28 -13.09 -20.41
N PRO A 55 7.74 -12.19 -21.25
CA PRO A 55 8.55 -11.27 -22.05
C PRO A 55 9.47 -10.37 -21.21
N PHE A 56 8.98 -9.89 -20.06
CA PHE A 56 9.79 -9.08 -19.15
C PHE A 56 11.00 -9.86 -18.62
N LYS A 57 10.78 -11.10 -18.14
CA LYS A 57 11.88 -11.97 -17.68
C LYS A 57 12.90 -12.22 -18.79
N GLN A 58 12.44 -12.52 -20.01
CA GLN A 58 13.33 -12.69 -21.16
C GLN A 58 14.12 -11.42 -21.45
N PHE A 59 13.48 -10.25 -21.38
CA PHE A 59 14.15 -8.97 -21.56
C PHE A 59 15.25 -8.73 -20.50
N LEU A 60 14.97 -9.01 -19.22
CA LEU A 60 15.95 -8.88 -18.14
C LEU A 60 17.17 -9.78 -18.36
N LEU A 61 16.96 -11.02 -18.82
CA LEU A 61 18.03 -11.99 -19.05
C LEU A 61 18.85 -11.67 -20.30
N ASN A 62 18.18 -11.30 -21.40
CA ASN A 62 18.83 -11.14 -22.70
C ASN A 62 19.47 -9.75 -22.90
N TYR A 63 19.04 -8.75 -22.12
CA TYR A 63 19.47 -7.35 -22.30
C TYR A 63 19.80 -6.67 -20.97
N ALA A 64 20.65 -7.29 -20.15
CA ALA A 64 20.99 -6.82 -18.81
C ALA A 64 21.33 -5.32 -18.74
N SER A 65 22.18 -4.80 -19.66
CA SER A 65 22.57 -3.38 -19.67
C SER A 65 21.39 -2.42 -19.95
N LYS A 66 20.41 -2.85 -20.76
CA LYS A 66 19.20 -2.07 -21.05
C LYS A 66 18.12 -2.24 -19.97
N ALA A 67 18.18 -3.33 -19.22
CA ALA A 67 17.27 -3.62 -18.13
C ALA A 67 17.61 -2.83 -16.84
N GLN A 68 18.89 -2.50 -16.62
CA GLN A 68 19.35 -1.80 -15.41
C GLN A 68 18.53 -0.54 -15.06
N PRO A 69 18.29 0.42 -15.99
CA PRO A 69 17.50 1.62 -15.66
C PRO A 69 16.06 1.29 -15.26
N LEU A 70 15.46 0.28 -15.90
CA LEU A 70 14.10 -0.15 -15.61
C LEU A 70 13.99 -0.84 -14.25
N LEU A 71 14.95 -1.71 -13.91
CA LEU A 71 15.03 -2.32 -12.58
C LEU A 71 15.24 -1.25 -11.50
N ARG A 72 16.13 -0.29 -11.72
CA ARG A 72 16.35 0.83 -10.79
C ARG A 72 15.08 1.65 -10.59
N TYR A 73 14.33 1.92 -11.66
CA TYR A 73 13.05 2.61 -11.56
C TYR A 73 12.04 1.81 -10.73
N LEU A 74 11.91 0.50 -10.95
CA LEU A 74 11.01 -0.36 -10.17
C LEU A 74 11.41 -0.41 -8.69
N ILE A 75 12.70 -0.54 -8.38
CA ILE A 75 13.21 -0.53 -7.01
C ILE A 75 12.89 0.80 -6.31
N ASN A 76 13.11 1.94 -6.97
CA ASN A 76 12.78 3.24 -6.39
C ASN A 76 11.28 3.37 -6.09
N GLN A 77 10.40 2.87 -6.97
CA GLN A 77 8.96 2.88 -6.68
C GLN A 77 8.59 1.99 -5.49
N LEU A 78 9.28 0.86 -5.30
CA LEU A 78 9.06 0.00 -4.13
C LEU A 78 9.52 0.68 -2.83
N ILE A 79 10.64 1.39 -2.87
CA ILE A 79 11.13 2.20 -1.74
C ILE A 79 10.12 3.31 -1.42
N ASP A 80 9.66 4.07 -2.43
CA ASP A 80 8.65 5.12 -2.26
C ASP A 80 7.37 4.59 -1.59
N LYS A 81 6.89 3.42 -2.03
CA LYS A 81 5.69 2.77 -1.45
C LYS A 81 5.92 2.35 0.00
N LEU A 82 7.09 1.81 0.32
CA LEU A 82 7.44 1.41 1.68
C LEU A 82 7.50 2.62 2.61
N ASP A 83 8.19 3.69 2.19
CA ASP A 83 8.31 4.92 2.97
C ASP A 83 6.94 5.57 3.20
N HIS A 84 6.10 5.62 2.17
CA HIS A 84 4.73 6.12 2.30
C HIS A 84 3.93 5.32 3.32
N THR A 85 3.93 3.99 3.21
CA THR A 85 3.21 3.10 4.13
C THR A 85 3.71 3.24 5.57
N ASN A 86 5.03 3.32 5.77
CA ASN A 86 5.63 3.51 7.10
C ASN A 86 5.22 4.84 7.73
N ASN A 87 5.15 5.91 6.94
CA ASN A 87 4.70 7.22 7.40
C ASN A 87 3.21 7.19 7.80
N GLU A 88 2.35 6.59 6.99
CA GLU A 88 0.92 6.44 7.33
C GLU A 88 0.71 5.63 8.60
N LEU A 89 1.44 4.51 8.76
CA LEU A 89 1.39 3.70 9.98
C LEU A 89 1.87 4.48 11.21
N THR A 90 2.92 5.29 11.07
CA THR A 90 3.43 6.12 12.16
C THR A 90 2.39 7.15 12.59
N LEU A 91 1.71 7.80 11.63
CA LEU A 91 0.63 8.75 11.91
C LEU A 91 -0.54 8.06 12.61
N ALA A 92 -1.05 6.96 12.05
CA ALA A 92 -2.17 6.21 12.63
C ALA A 92 -1.88 5.76 14.07
N ARG A 93 -0.66 5.28 14.31
CA ARG A 93 -0.22 4.87 15.66
C ARG A 93 -0.24 6.05 16.63
N ASN A 94 0.27 7.21 16.23
CA ASN A 94 0.30 8.41 17.09
C ASN A 94 -1.13 8.89 17.40
N THR A 95 -2.02 8.90 16.41
CA THR A 95 -3.43 9.25 16.62
C THR A 95 -4.12 8.31 17.60
N LEU A 96 -3.87 6.99 17.51
CA LEU A 96 -4.41 6.02 18.46
C LEU A 96 -3.93 6.27 19.89
N TYR A 97 -2.66 6.60 20.08
CA TYR A 97 -2.14 6.95 21.41
C TYR A 97 -2.79 8.21 21.98
N GLU A 98 -3.07 9.22 21.14
CA GLU A 98 -3.75 10.44 21.56
C GLU A 98 -5.20 10.18 21.98
N ILE A 99 -5.94 9.36 21.22
CA ILE A 99 -7.31 8.95 21.56
C ILE A 99 -7.33 8.19 22.89
N GLN A 100 -6.48 7.17 23.04
CA GLN A 100 -6.39 6.39 24.28
C GLN A 100 -6.05 7.26 25.49
N ARG A 101 -5.16 8.25 25.30
CA ARG A 101 -4.80 9.19 26.36
C ARG A 101 -5.99 10.06 26.77
N GLN A 102 -6.75 10.57 25.81
CA GLN A 102 -7.94 11.38 26.08
C GLN A 102 -9.04 10.58 26.79
N GLU A 103 -9.27 9.32 26.39
CA GLU A 103 -10.23 8.44 27.05
C GLU A 103 -9.85 8.17 28.52
N VAL A 104 -8.58 7.95 28.80
CA VAL A 104 -8.08 7.80 30.19
C VAL A 104 -8.25 9.09 30.99
N GLU A 105 -7.90 10.25 30.41
CA GLU A 105 -8.06 11.55 31.06
C GLU A 105 -9.55 11.87 31.35
N GLN A 106 -10.46 11.52 30.43
CA GLN A 106 -11.91 11.68 30.62
C GLN A 106 -12.46 10.73 31.70
N ALA A 107 -12.09 9.45 31.66
CA ALA A 107 -12.51 8.48 32.67
C ALA A 107 -12.01 8.85 34.08
N GLN A 108 -10.79 9.40 34.20
CA GLN A 108 -10.27 9.88 35.47
C GLN A 108 -11.03 11.12 35.98
N PHE A 109 -11.45 12.02 35.09
CA PHE A 109 -12.25 13.19 35.46
C PHE A 109 -13.66 12.83 35.95
N GLU A 110 -14.33 11.87 35.30
CA GLU A 110 -15.66 11.40 35.72
C GLU A 110 -15.63 10.71 37.09
N VAL A 111 -14.62 9.87 37.35
CA VAL A 111 -14.43 9.23 38.67
C VAL A 111 -14.22 10.25 39.80
N GLN A 112 -13.67 11.43 39.49
CA GLN A 112 -13.40 12.49 40.47
C GLN A 112 -14.63 13.36 40.78
N LEU A 113 -15.63 13.38 39.90
CA LEU A 113 -16.91 14.09 40.09
C LEU A 113 -17.94 13.28 40.88
N ASP A 114 -17.77 11.95 40.96
CA ASP A 114 -18.68 11.02 41.65
C ASP A 114 -18.27 10.74 43.11
N THR A 115 -17.18 11.35 43.60
CA THR A 115 -16.81 11.34 45.03
C THR A 115 -17.55 12.46 45.80
N PRO A 116 -18.27 12.14 46.91
CA PRO A 116 -19.09 13.10 47.66
C PRO A 116 -18.30 14.17 48.42
#